data_AF-A0A839AFX8-F1
#
_entry.id   AF-A0A839AFX8-F1
#
_cell.length_a   1.000
_cell.length_b   1.000
_cell.length_c   1.000
_cell.angle_alpha   90.00
_cell.angle_beta   90.00
_cell.angle_gamma   90.00
#
_symmetry.space_group_name_H-M   'P 1'
#
loop_
_entity.id
_entity.type
_entity.pdbx_description
1 polymer ?
#
loop_
_entity_poly.entity_id
_entity_poly.type
_entity_poly.pdbx_seq_one_letter_code
_entity_poly.pdbx_strand_id
1 'polypeptide(L)'
;MTQAVYRIDLNDFHPDGRRKFFMFECSCRSLAELNQRLQEEKVVYGQRLYTRRADTPGEFEVTGRDEVIVGREAIWQVSTPRHRYFEVEG
;
A
#
# COMPACT_ATOMS: atom_id res chain seq x y z
N MET A 1 -0.53 -19.20 1.97
CA MET A 1 0.34 -18.33 1.15
C MET A 1 0.21 -16.91 1.69
N THR A 2 1.30 -16.22 2.01
CA THR A 2 1.25 -14.81 2.43
C THR A 2 0.95 -13.94 1.22
N GLN A 3 -0.10 -13.12 1.29
CA GLN A 3 -0.44 -12.14 0.25
C GLN A 3 0.62 -11.02 0.25
N ALA A 4 0.85 -10.42 -0.93
CA ALA A 4 1.83 -9.36 -1.05
C ALA A 4 1.24 -8.04 -0.53
N VAL A 5 2.08 -7.25 0.12
CA VAL A 5 1.72 -5.91 0.61
C VAL A 5 2.51 -4.88 -0.17
N TYR A 6 1.83 -3.81 -0.55
CA TYR A 6 2.34 -2.71 -1.33
C TYR A 6 2.10 -1.41 -0.59
N ARG A 7 3.02 -0.45 -0.73
CA ARG A 7 2.79 0.94 -0.31
C ARG A 7 2.23 1.70 -1.51
N ILE A 8 1.07 2.30 -1.33
CA ILE A 8 0.43 3.17 -2.32
C ILE A 8 0.57 4.61 -1.83
N ASP A 9 1.48 5.36 -2.45
CA ASP A 9 1.58 6.81 -2.26
C ASP A 9 0.51 7.49 -3.09
N LEU A 10 -0.41 8.20 -2.42
CA LEU A 10 -1.42 9.04 -3.03
C LEU A 10 -0.83 10.44 -3.22
N ASN A 11 -0.77 10.91 -4.47
CA ASN A 11 -0.55 12.31 -4.80
C ASN A 11 -1.85 13.09 -4.58
N ASP A 12 -2.34 13.03 -3.34
CA ASP A 12 -3.39 13.93 -2.89
C ASP A 12 -2.70 15.29 -2.73
N PHE A 13 -3.04 16.27 -3.57
CA PHE A 13 -2.57 17.65 -3.41
C PHE A 13 -3.24 18.23 -2.17
N HIS A 14 -2.75 17.82 -1.00
CA HIS A 14 -3.15 18.44 0.24
C HIS A 14 -2.74 19.92 0.14
N PRO A 15 -3.57 20.89 0.57
CA PRO A 15 -3.26 22.31 0.43
C PRO A 15 -1.94 22.75 1.07
N ASP A 16 -1.38 21.92 1.96
CA ASP A 16 -0.11 22.10 2.65
C ASP A 16 1.06 21.30 2.03
N GLY A 17 0.85 20.65 0.88
CA GLY A 17 1.86 19.88 0.17
C GLY A 17 2.17 18.50 0.78
N ARG A 18 1.44 18.05 1.79
CA ARG A 18 1.65 16.72 2.39
C ARG A 18 1.19 15.61 1.44
N ARG A 19 2.08 14.64 1.21
CA ARG A 19 1.75 13.37 0.53
C ARG A 19 1.16 12.39 1.54
N LYS A 20 0.09 11.70 1.15
CA LYS A 20 -0.49 10.60 1.94
C LYS A 20 -0.07 9.28 1.32
N PHE A 21 0.11 8.26 2.14
CA PHE A 21 0.26 6.90 1.65
C PHE A 21 -0.51 5.95 2.55
N PHE A 22 -0.77 4.76 2.04
CA PHE A 22 -1.29 3.66 2.84
C PHE A 22 -0.69 2.33 2.38
N MET A 23 -0.75 1.35 3.27
CA MET A 23 -0.30 0.00 3.02
C MET A 23 -1.48 -0.83 2.50
N PHE A 24 -1.27 -1.59 1.43
CA PHE A 24 -2.31 -2.29 0.68
C PHE A 24 -1.92 -3.75 0.45
N GLU A 25 -2.72 -4.67 0.98
CA GLU A 25 -2.57 -6.12 0.84
C GLU A 25 -3.54 -6.64 -0.23
N CYS A 26 -3.05 -7.35 -1.24
CA CYS A 26 -3.91 -7.96 -2.27
C CYS A 26 -3.33 -9.25 -2.85
N SER A 27 -4.08 -9.91 -3.73
CA SER A 27 -3.67 -11.17 -4.37
C SER A 27 -2.60 -11.02 -5.46
N CYS A 28 -2.20 -9.80 -5.81
CA CYS A 28 -1.15 -9.58 -6.80
C CYS A 28 0.15 -10.19 -6.30
N ARG A 29 0.90 -10.85 -7.18
CA ARG A 29 2.15 -11.53 -6.82
C ARG A 29 3.38 -10.63 -7.01
N SER A 30 3.24 -9.55 -7.76
CA SER A 30 4.32 -8.61 -8.05
C SER A 30 3.78 -7.20 -8.27
N LEU A 31 4.67 -6.22 -8.18
CA LEU A 31 4.35 -4.82 -8.52
C LEU A 31 3.90 -4.69 -9.99
N ALA A 32 4.51 -5.47 -10.88
CA ALA A 32 4.14 -5.50 -12.30
C ALA A 32 2.70 -6.00 -12.49
N GLU A 33 2.30 -7.05 -11.76
CA GLU A 33 0.92 -7.56 -11.80
C GLU A 33 -0.07 -6.52 -11.28
N LEU A 34 0.23 -5.85 -10.17
CA LEU A 34 -0.62 -4.78 -9.63
C LEU A 34 -0.79 -3.62 -10.63
N ASN A 35 0.31 -3.18 -11.25
CA ASN A 35 0.28 -2.13 -12.26
C ASN A 35 -0.53 -2.55 -13.49
N GLN A 36 -0.35 -3.78 -13.97
CA GLN A 36 -1.10 -4.32 -15.11
C GLN A 36 -2.61 -4.31 -14.82
N ARG A 37 -3.04 -4.80 -13.65
CA ARG A 37 -4.47 -4.80 -13.28
C ARG A 37 -5.04 -3.39 -13.16
N LEU A 38 -4.31 -2.44 -12.55
CA LEU A 38 -4.73 -1.03 -12.51
C LEU A 38 -4.84 -0.41 -13.92
N GLN A 39 -4.03 -0.85 -14.87
CA GLN A 39 -4.10 -0.40 -16.26
C GLN A 39 -5.25 -1.03 -17.05
N GLU A 40 -5.49 -2.33 -16.88
CA GLU A 40 -6.49 -3.11 -17.63
C GLU A 40 -7.89 -2.98 -17.01
N GLU A 41 -8.01 -3.33 -15.73
CA GLU A 41 -9.28 -3.39 -15.00
C GLU A 41 -9.70 -2.05 -14.42
N LYS A 42 -8.78 -1.06 -14.41
CA LYS A 42 -8.94 0.27 -13.82
C LYS A 42 -9.14 0.29 -12.30
N VAL A 43 -9.27 -0.86 -11.67
CA VAL A 43 -9.45 -1.01 -10.23
C VAL A 43 -8.74 -2.25 -9.71
N VAL A 44 -8.30 -2.22 -8.45
CA VAL A 44 -7.82 -3.40 -7.73
C VAL A 44 -8.42 -3.43 -6.33
N TYR A 45 -8.96 -4.59 -5.96
CA TYR A 45 -9.55 -4.85 -4.65
C TYR A 45 -8.50 -5.44 -3.71
N GLY A 46 -8.54 -5.02 -2.45
CA GLY A 46 -7.68 -5.56 -1.41
C GLY A 46 -8.01 -4.97 -0.05
N GLN A 47 -7.04 -5.02 0.85
CA GLN A 47 -7.19 -4.53 2.20
C GLN A 47 -6.19 -3.41 2.47
N ARG A 48 -6.67 -2.27 2.97
CA ARG A 48 -5.79 -1.27 3.57
C ARG A 48 -5.43 -1.74 4.97
N LEU A 49 -4.14 -1.62 5.30
CA LEU A 49 -3.61 -2.02 6.59
C LEU A 49 -3.44 -0.79 7.49
N TYR A 50 -3.92 -0.89 8.72
CA TYR A 50 -3.60 0.04 9.79
C TYR A 50 -2.38 -0.48 10.52
N THR A 51 -1.39 0.40 10.73
CA THR A 51 -0.16 0.01 11.39
C THR A 51 0.18 0.92 12.58
N ARG A 52 0.91 0.35 13.53
CA ARG A 52 1.59 1.08 14.61
C ARG A 52 3.07 0.72 14.61
N ARG A 53 3.92 1.51 15.27
CA ARG A 53 5.31 1.12 15.49
C ARG A 53 5.37 -0.15 16.33
N ALA A 54 6.17 -1.11 15.90
CA ALA A 54 6.50 -2.29 16.68
C ALA A 54 7.49 -1.94 17.80
N ASP A 55 7.68 -2.88 18.72
CA ASP A 55 8.74 -2.79 19.73
C ASP A 55 10.13 -2.94 19.10
N THR A 56 10.23 -3.66 17.97
CA THR A 56 11.46 -3.76 17.18
C THR A 56 11.73 -2.44 16.42
N PRO A 57 12.91 -1.84 16.56
CA PRO A 57 13.27 -0.65 15.80
C PRO A 57 13.16 -0.87 14.29
N GLY A 58 12.51 0.07 13.60
CA GLY A 58 12.34 0.03 12.15
C GLY A 58 11.13 -0.79 11.68
N GLU A 59 10.41 -1.46 12.58
CA GLU A 59 9.27 -2.31 12.23
C GLU A 59 7.92 -1.68 12.55
N PHE A 60 6.89 -2.10 11.80
CA PHE A 60 5.50 -1.75 12.03
C PHE A 60 4.65 -3.01 12.18
N GLU A 61 3.74 -2.99 13.15
CA GLU A 61 2.74 -4.03 13.39
C GLU A 61 1.40 -3.65 12.75
N VAL A 62 0.73 -4.63 12.15
CA VAL A 62 -0.64 -4.45 11.63
C VAL A 62 -1.64 -4.56 12.77
N THR A 63 -2.35 -3.48 13.07
CA THR A 63 -3.36 -3.41 14.13
C THR A 63 -4.79 -3.57 13.62
N GLY A 64 -4.99 -3.42 12.32
CA GLY A 64 -6.30 -3.53 11.71
C GLY A 64 -6.23 -3.64 10.19
N ARG A 65 -7.35 -4.03 9.59
CA ARG A 65 -7.53 -4.11 8.15
C ARG A 65 -8.93 -3.65 7.79
N ASP A 66 -9.08 -2.95 6.67
CA ASP A 66 -10.38 -2.71 6.05
C ASP A 66 -10.33 -2.92 4.54
N GLU A 67 -11.47 -3.30 3.97
CA GLU A 67 -11.58 -3.48 2.52
C GLU A 67 -11.48 -2.13 1.82
N VAL A 68 -10.67 -2.07 0.76
CA VAL A 68 -10.49 -0.87 -0.04
C VAL A 68 -10.37 -1.23 -1.53
N ILE A 69 -10.89 -0.32 -2.35
CA ILE A 69 -10.74 -0.37 -3.81
C ILE A 69 -9.78 0.75 -4.20
N VAL A 70 -8.73 0.41 -4.93
CA VAL A 70 -7.82 1.39 -5.54
C VAL A 70 -8.21 1.54 -7.00
N GLY A 71 -8.72 2.70 -7.42
CA GLY A 71 -9.30 2.90 -8.76
C GLY A 71 -8.73 4.08 -9.53
N ARG A 72 -8.48 3.94 -10.84
CA ARG A 72 -7.77 4.79 -11.83
C ARG A 72 -7.64 6.31 -11.58
N GLU A 73 -8.60 6.96 -10.92
CA GLU A 73 -8.64 8.42 -10.81
C GLU A 73 -7.70 9.02 -9.77
N ALA A 74 -7.21 8.27 -8.78
CA ALA A 74 -6.18 8.83 -7.93
C ALA A 74 -4.79 8.63 -8.53
N ILE A 75 -3.93 9.61 -8.25
CA ILE A 75 -2.61 9.69 -8.83
C ILE A 75 -1.69 8.97 -7.84
N TRP A 76 -1.07 7.86 -8.22
CA TRP A 76 -0.27 7.04 -7.31
C TRP A 76 1.16 6.81 -7.74
N GLN A 77 2.02 6.60 -6.74
CA GLN A 77 3.27 5.86 -6.87
C GLN A 77 3.17 4.61 -6.01
N VAL A 78 3.54 3.45 -6.57
CA VAL A 78 3.47 2.18 -5.85
C VAL A 78 4.89 1.67 -5.61
N SER A 79 5.18 1.29 -4.37
CA SER A 79 6.45 0.69 -3.97
C SER A 79 6.22 -0.57 -3.12
N THR A 80 7.21 -1.47 -3.08
CA THR A 80 7.17 -2.66 -2.23
C THR A 80 7.95 -2.40 -0.93
N PRO A 81 7.30 -2.42 0.24
CA PRO A 81 8.02 -2.44 1.50
C PRO A 81 8.61 -3.83 1.76
N ARG A 82 9.75 -3.89 2.47
CA ARG A 82 10.39 -5.17 2.85
C ARG A 82 9.48 -5.92 3.85
N HIS A 83 9.44 -7.25 3.75
CA HIS A 83 8.31 -8.09 4.20
C HIS A 83 8.20 -8.40 5.71
N ARG A 84 6.99 -8.89 6.07
CA ARG A 84 6.45 -9.41 7.36
C ARG A 84 6.30 -8.39 8.48
N TYR A 85 7.25 -7.48 8.56
CA TYR A 85 7.23 -6.24 9.30
C TYR A 85 7.74 -5.17 8.34
N PHE A 86 7.03 -4.06 8.18
CA PHE A 86 7.41 -3.11 7.14
C PHE A 86 8.58 -2.25 7.60
N GLU A 87 9.76 -2.45 7.03
CA GLU A 87 10.87 -1.51 7.17
C GLU A 87 10.59 -0.28 6.29
N VAL A 88 10.53 0.92 6.89
CA VAL A 88 10.50 2.19 6.13
C VAL A 88 11.94 2.64 5.99
N GLU A 89 12.43 2.77 4.74
CA GLU A 89 13.73 3.40 4.49
C GLU A 89 13.71 4.83 5.04
N GLY A 90 14.63 5.11 5.97
CA GLY A 90 14.79 6.40 6.65
C GLY A 90 15.65 7.38 5.88
#